data_AF-A0A7R9A4P4-F1
#
_entry.id   AF-A0A7R9A4P4-F1
#
_cell.length_a   1.000
_cell.length_b   1.000
_cell.length_c   1.000
_cell.angle_alpha   90.00
_cell.angle_beta   90.00
_cell.angle_gamma   90.00
#
_symmetry.space_group_name_H-M   'P 1'
#
loop_
_entity.id
_entity.type
_entity.pdbx_description
1 polymer ?
#
loop_
_entity_poly.entity_id
_entity_poly.type
_entity_poly.pdbx_seq_one_letter_code
_entity_poly.pdbx_strand_id
1 'polypeptide(L)'
;MGGMESHEEERRKNSEKHEMDEVNVVGFIHKVLKLHEDFTAAEIHKVIGAIEVNGFEVPVGEENFAVALYPRGYLFQHDCVPNCEKFLNRERSLYLKAVVDVPKGTPLSISYTDQMWGTVNRQYHLMESKYFTCTCSRCSDPRELGTMFSAVRCNRCRKGYLLYHMGKNNDTPGKKWKCDGCDNEWSNEEMELFMEKIGERLIRIPRGDVPGYEAFIEKQNHVLHPNHFFIVEVTRAICESDLNATGMDLHRREDHCRRLLSLANILCPGLTMARGIHSYQLEALLSAEAEEVKEEEKDKKLQLLLEATKMGEEAKRCLENKHSNGPDVPIFHILQEDLKNLLHRISLHQSSV
;
A
#
# COMPACT_ATOMS: atom_id res chain seq x y z
N MET A 1 17.45 20.13 -17.85
CA MET A 1 16.85 19.00 -17.11
C MET A 1 17.57 17.76 -17.56
N GLY A 2 17.92 16.85 -16.64
CA GLY A 2 18.52 15.56 -17.01
C GLY A 2 17.55 14.73 -17.85
N GLY A 3 18.07 13.78 -18.64
CA GLY A 3 17.23 12.82 -19.37
C GLY A 3 16.63 11.77 -18.45
N MET A 4 15.73 10.94 -18.98
CA MET A 4 15.28 9.72 -18.31
C MET A 4 16.45 8.74 -18.18
N GLU A 5 16.71 8.24 -16.98
CA GLU A 5 17.76 7.28 -16.71
C GLU A 5 17.38 5.89 -17.23
N SER A 6 18.31 5.18 -17.86
CA SER A 6 18.07 3.84 -18.40
C SER A 6 18.70 2.72 -17.56
N HIS A 7 19.61 3.06 -16.64
CA HIS A 7 20.37 2.10 -15.82
C HIS A 7 20.98 0.96 -16.65
N GLU A 8 21.54 1.28 -17.82
CA GLU A 8 22.04 0.25 -18.75
C GLU A 8 23.21 -0.55 -18.16
N GLU A 9 24.07 0.09 -17.37
CA GLU A 9 25.18 -0.58 -16.73
C GLU A 9 24.71 -1.61 -15.71
N GLU A 10 23.69 -1.28 -14.92
CA GLU A 10 23.07 -2.21 -13.96
C GLU A 10 22.25 -3.29 -14.67
N ARG A 11 21.43 -2.92 -15.67
CA ARG A 11 20.65 -3.85 -16.49
C ARG A 11 21.53 -4.92 -17.12
N ARG A 12 22.68 -4.53 -17.68
CA ARG A 12 23.63 -5.48 -18.29
C ARG A 12 24.25 -6.46 -17.28
N LYS A 13 24.32 -6.10 -15.99
CA LYS A 13 24.76 -7.04 -14.94
C LYS A 13 23.69 -8.09 -14.65
N ASN A 14 22.41 -7.80 -14.89
CA ASN A 14 21.32 -8.78 -14.87
C ASN A 14 21.23 -9.48 -16.23
N SER A 15 22.10 -10.49 -16.43
CA SER A 15 22.30 -11.13 -17.73
C SER A 15 21.02 -11.75 -18.30
N GLU A 16 20.16 -12.35 -17.47
CA GLU A 16 18.95 -13.04 -17.96
C GLU A 16 17.95 -12.06 -18.59
N LYS A 17 17.64 -10.96 -17.90
CA LYS A 17 16.69 -9.97 -18.42
C LYS A 17 17.24 -9.26 -19.65
N HIS A 18 18.52 -8.89 -19.62
CA HIS A 18 19.20 -8.22 -20.74
C HIS A 18 19.25 -9.12 -21.98
N GLU A 19 19.57 -10.41 -21.82
CA GLU A 19 19.55 -11.40 -22.91
C GLU A 19 18.14 -11.60 -23.48
N MET A 20 17.13 -11.61 -22.62
CA MET A 20 15.73 -11.72 -23.06
C MET A 20 15.33 -10.50 -23.92
N ASP A 21 15.73 -9.29 -23.53
CA ASP A 21 15.49 -8.07 -24.30
C ASP A 21 16.25 -8.06 -25.64
N GLU A 22 17.48 -8.58 -25.65
CA GLU A 22 18.29 -8.74 -26.87
C GLU A 22 17.60 -9.68 -27.88
N VAL A 23 17.07 -10.81 -27.41
CA VAL A 23 16.41 -11.78 -28.29
C VAL A 23 15.04 -11.27 -28.74
N ASN A 24 14.21 -10.80 -27.81
CA ASN A 24 12.80 -10.56 -28.05
C ASN A 24 12.51 -9.16 -28.60
N VAL A 25 13.28 -8.14 -28.21
CA VAL A 25 13.04 -6.75 -28.62
C VAL A 25 14.02 -6.32 -29.70
N VAL A 26 15.33 -6.38 -29.42
CA VAL A 26 16.36 -6.00 -30.40
C VAL A 26 16.28 -6.92 -31.62
N GLY A 27 16.22 -8.24 -31.38
CA GLY A 27 16.07 -9.24 -32.43
C GLY A 27 14.82 -9.01 -33.30
N PHE A 28 13.69 -8.65 -32.69
CA PHE A 28 12.46 -8.36 -33.45
C PHE A 28 12.61 -7.09 -34.31
N ILE A 29 13.09 -5.99 -33.74
CA ILE A 29 13.28 -4.71 -34.45
C ILE A 29 14.27 -4.87 -35.61
N HIS A 30 15.40 -5.53 -35.37
CA HIS A 30 16.44 -5.70 -36.39
C HIS A 30 16.07 -6.75 -37.44
N LYS A 31 15.56 -7.92 -37.03
CA LYS A 31 15.38 -9.06 -37.94
C LYS A 31 13.98 -9.10 -38.56
N VAL A 32 12.94 -8.69 -37.84
CA VAL A 32 11.55 -8.73 -38.35
C VAL A 32 11.18 -7.40 -38.99
N LEU A 33 11.38 -6.28 -38.29
CA LEU A 33 11.06 -4.95 -38.83
C LEU A 33 12.13 -4.40 -39.77
N LYS A 34 13.31 -5.03 -39.84
CA LYS A 34 14.45 -4.67 -40.70
C LYS A 34 15.10 -3.31 -40.41
N LEU A 35 14.90 -2.75 -39.21
CA LEU A 35 15.35 -1.42 -38.81
C LEU A 35 16.78 -1.38 -38.21
N HIS A 36 17.62 -2.35 -38.57
CA HIS A 36 18.99 -2.46 -38.05
C HIS A 36 19.95 -1.36 -38.52
N GLU A 37 19.66 -0.70 -39.64
CA GLU A 37 20.42 0.47 -40.11
C GLU A 37 19.96 1.77 -39.41
N ASP A 38 18.72 1.81 -38.93
CA ASP A 38 18.12 3.00 -38.31
C ASP A 38 18.41 3.10 -36.80
N PHE A 39 18.48 1.95 -36.10
CA PHE A 39 18.66 1.91 -34.65
C PHE A 39 19.69 0.85 -34.26
N THR A 40 20.69 1.23 -33.48
CA THR A 40 21.65 0.28 -32.90
C THR A 40 21.02 -0.52 -31.75
N ALA A 41 21.56 -1.70 -31.46
CA ALA A 41 21.13 -2.49 -30.30
C ALA A 41 21.25 -1.71 -28.98
N ALA A 42 22.34 -0.94 -28.84
CA ALA A 42 22.57 -0.09 -27.66
C ALA A 42 21.52 1.01 -27.49
N GLU A 43 21.06 1.64 -28.59
CA GLU A 43 19.98 2.62 -28.54
C GLU A 43 18.65 1.98 -28.15
N ILE A 44 18.35 0.79 -28.69
CA ILE A 44 17.14 0.04 -28.33
C ILE A 44 17.16 -0.32 -26.84
N HIS A 45 18.26 -0.88 -26.33
CA HIS A 45 18.42 -1.18 -24.90
C HIS A 45 18.26 0.05 -24.01
N LYS A 46 18.86 1.17 -24.41
CA LYS A 46 18.69 2.44 -23.70
C LYS A 46 17.23 2.88 -23.61
N VAL A 47 16.47 2.71 -24.70
CA VAL A 47 15.04 3.04 -24.72
C VAL A 47 14.24 2.07 -23.85
N ILE A 48 14.53 0.76 -23.88
CA ILE A 48 13.89 -0.23 -23.01
C ILE A 48 14.12 0.18 -21.55
N GLY A 49 15.37 0.39 -21.13
CA GLY A 49 15.70 0.81 -19.78
C GLY A 49 14.99 2.10 -19.37
N ALA A 50 14.94 3.10 -20.27
CA ALA A 50 14.22 4.34 -20.00
C ALA A 50 12.71 4.10 -19.76
N ILE A 51 12.07 3.21 -20.54
CA ILE A 51 10.65 2.84 -20.35
C ILE A 51 10.46 2.13 -19.00
N GLU A 52 11.30 1.15 -18.66
CA GLU A 52 11.15 0.35 -17.44
C GLU A 52 11.37 1.15 -16.16
N VAL A 53 12.38 2.02 -16.16
CA VAL A 53 12.77 2.80 -14.99
C VAL A 53 11.82 3.97 -14.77
N ASN A 54 11.36 4.63 -15.83
CA ASN A 54 10.63 5.90 -15.74
C ASN A 54 9.13 5.76 -16.05
N GLY A 55 8.70 4.57 -16.48
CA GLY A 55 7.33 4.26 -16.83
C GLY A 55 6.40 4.21 -15.63
N PHE A 56 5.16 4.60 -15.88
CA PHE A 56 4.05 4.50 -14.95
C PHE A 56 3.07 3.46 -15.45
N GLU A 57 2.65 2.55 -14.58
CA GLU A 57 1.57 1.62 -14.89
C GLU A 57 0.24 2.37 -15.00
N VAL A 58 -0.47 2.12 -16.10
CA VAL A 58 -1.74 2.74 -16.44
C VAL A 58 -2.75 1.64 -16.75
N PRO A 59 -3.89 1.58 -16.06
CA PRO A 59 -4.94 0.63 -16.39
C PRO A 59 -5.47 0.86 -17.81
N VAL A 60 -5.58 -0.22 -18.59
CA VAL A 60 -6.20 -0.24 -19.93
C VAL A 60 -7.39 -1.20 -20.01
N GLY A 61 -7.78 -1.80 -18.89
CA GLY A 61 -8.95 -2.64 -18.68
C GLY A 61 -9.07 -2.99 -17.19
N GLU A 62 -9.98 -3.89 -16.82
CA GLU A 62 -10.15 -4.32 -15.42
C GLU A 62 -8.91 -5.04 -14.86
N GLU A 63 -8.24 -5.85 -15.69
CA GLU A 63 -7.07 -6.65 -15.29
C GLU A 63 -5.83 -6.37 -16.15
N ASN A 64 -5.90 -5.42 -17.09
CA ASN A 64 -4.83 -5.13 -18.03
C ASN A 64 -4.18 -3.78 -17.73
N PHE A 65 -2.85 -3.76 -17.77
CA PHE A 65 -2.04 -2.56 -17.56
C PHE A 65 -1.12 -2.32 -18.76
N ALA A 66 -0.89 -1.04 -19.06
CA ALA A 66 0.13 -0.57 -19.99
C ALA A 66 1.15 0.27 -19.23
N VAL A 67 2.34 0.43 -19.81
CA VAL A 67 3.38 1.34 -19.28
C VAL A 67 3.35 2.63 -20.10
N ALA A 68 3.18 3.77 -19.43
CA ALA A 68 3.18 5.09 -20.04
C ALA A 68 4.33 5.95 -19.53
N LEU A 69 4.95 6.72 -20.43
CA LEU A 69 5.96 7.71 -20.09
C LEU A 69 5.33 9.10 -19.99
N TYR A 70 5.49 9.73 -18.84
CA TYR A 70 5.07 11.12 -18.60
C TYR A 70 6.32 12.01 -18.49
N PRO A 71 6.54 12.97 -19.42
CA PRO A 71 7.77 13.77 -19.48
C PRO A 71 8.12 14.59 -18.23
N ARG A 72 7.20 14.73 -17.27
CA ARG A 72 7.45 15.39 -15.98
C ARG A 72 7.23 14.46 -14.78
N GLY A 73 6.64 13.29 -15.01
CA GLY A 73 6.36 12.32 -13.95
C GLY A 73 7.63 11.71 -13.38
N TYR A 74 8.61 11.40 -14.24
CA TYR A 74 9.87 10.76 -13.85
C TYR A 74 10.74 11.63 -12.90
N LEU A 75 10.45 12.93 -12.78
CA LEU A 75 11.19 13.84 -11.91
C LEU A 75 10.90 13.63 -10.42
N PHE A 76 9.81 12.94 -10.08
CA PHE A 76 9.43 12.71 -8.69
C PHE A 76 10.18 11.51 -8.15
N GLN A 77 10.96 11.73 -7.09
CA GLN A 77 11.71 10.69 -6.42
C GLN A 77 10.82 9.78 -5.56
N HIS A 78 11.35 8.62 -5.21
CA HIS A 78 10.71 7.72 -4.26
C HIS A 78 10.80 8.21 -2.81
N ASP A 79 9.70 8.06 -2.07
CA ASP A 79 9.73 7.90 -0.61
C ASP A 79 8.70 6.83 -0.22
N CYS A 80 8.99 6.01 0.80
CA CYS A 80 8.05 5.01 1.31
C CYS A 80 6.89 5.65 2.11
N VAL A 81 7.03 6.92 2.50
CA VAL A 81 6.00 7.76 3.11
C VAL A 81 5.90 9.05 2.27
N PRO A 82 5.35 8.97 1.05
CA PRO A 82 5.40 10.07 0.09
C PRO A 82 4.50 11.24 0.50
N ASN A 83 4.84 12.43 0.02
CA ASN A 83 4.00 13.62 0.20
C ASN A 83 3.07 13.91 -0.99
N CYS A 84 3.20 13.15 -2.09
CA CYS A 84 2.31 13.21 -3.24
C CYS A 84 1.75 11.82 -3.60
N GLU A 85 0.54 11.81 -4.15
CA GLU A 85 -0.12 10.63 -4.70
C GLU A 85 -0.31 10.76 -6.22
N LYS A 86 -0.34 9.60 -6.89
CA LYS A 86 -0.61 9.48 -8.32
C LYS A 86 -2.11 9.37 -8.59
N PHE A 87 -2.57 10.12 -9.60
CA PHE A 87 -3.95 10.09 -10.08
C PHE A 87 -3.95 10.05 -11.60
N LEU A 88 -4.83 9.25 -12.18
CA LEU A 88 -5.06 9.17 -13.61
C LEU A 88 -6.50 9.59 -13.89
N ASN A 89 -6.71 10.44 -14.91
CA ASN A 89 -8.06 10.70 -15.42
C ASN A 89 -8.44 9.68 -16.51
N ARG A 90 -9.67 9.79 -17.03
CA ARG A 90 -10.18 8.90 -18.10
C ARG A 90 -9.33 8.94 -19.37
N GLU A 91 -8.70 10.08 -19.64
CA GLU A 91 -7.80 10.29 -20.77
C GLU A 91 -6.37 9.82 -20.49
N ARG A 92 -6.12 9.15 -19.35
CA ARG A 92 -4.80 8.66 -18.91
C ARG A 92 -3.77 9.78 -18.74
N SER A 93 -4.20 10.98 -18.37
CA SER A 93 -3.33 12.07 -17.94
C SER A 93 -2.92 11.86 -16.49
N LEU A 94 -1.61 11.90 -16.21
CA LEU A 94 -1.06 11.79 -14.87
C LEU A 94 -1.14 13.11 -14.12
N TYR A 95 -1.77 13.09 -12.95
CA TYR A 95 -1.74 14.16 -11.96
C TYR A 95 -0.99 13.66 -10.72
N LEU A 96 -0.02 14.44 -10.28
CA LEU A 96 0.68 14.22 -9.01
C LEU A 96 0.23 15.33 -8.07
N LYS A 97 -0.50 14.96 -7.03
CA LYS A 97 -1.11 15.90 -6.08
C LYS A 97 -0.46 15.74 -4.71
N ALA A 98 -0.11 16.84 -4.07
CA ALA A 98 0.27 16.83 -2.68
C ALA A 98 -0.91 16.34 -1.83
N VAL A 99 -0.65 15.42 -0.91
CA VAL A 99 -1.68 14.82 -0.03
C VAL A 99 -1.51 15.24 1.42
N VAL A 100 -0.41 15.89 1.74
CA VAL A 100 -0.11 16.54 3.01
C VAL A 100 0.31 17.98 2.76
N ASP A 101 0.34 18.80 3.81
CA ASP A 101 0.95 20.13 3.72
C ASP A 101 2.45 20.00 3.46
N VAL A 102 2.93 20.61 2.38
CA VAL A 102 4.34 20.56 1.98
C VAL A 102 4.98 21.94 2.12
N PRO A 103 5.88 22.14 3.11
CA PRO A 103 6.61 23.39 3.25
C PRO A 103 7.42 23.75 2.00
N LYS A 104 7.58 25.05 1.74
CA LYS A 104 8.40 25.54 0.64
C LYS A 104 9.83 25.03 0.77
N GLY A 105 10.37 24.43 -0.29
CA GLY A 105 11.72 23.88 -0.34
C GLY A 105 11.80 22.39 -0.01
N THR A 106 10.72 21.78 0.47
CA THR A 106 10.65 20.33 0.65
C THR A 106 10.53 19.64 -0.71
N PRO A 107 11.38 18.64 -1.03
CA PRO A 107 11.24 17.85 -2.25
C PRO A 107 9.90 17.12 -2.32
N LEU A 108 9.31 17.06 -3.51
CA LEU A 108 8.11 16.27 -3.76
C LEU A 108 8.49 14.82 -4.04
N SER A 109 7.73 13.88 -3.48
CA SER A 109 7.98 12.44 -3.61
C SER A 109 6.69 11.66 -3.85
N ILE A 110 6.82 10.53 -4.54
CA ILE A 110 5.76 9.54 -4.74
C ILE A 110 6.26 8.17 -4.26
N SER A 111 5.36 7.22 -4.03
CA SER A 111 5.77 5.84 -3.80
C SER A 111 5.88 5.10 -5.14
N TYR A 112 6.98 4.38 -5.34
CA TYR A 112 7.15 3.46 -6.47
C TYR A 112 6.70 2.04 -6.11
N THR A 113 6.54 1.76 -4.83
CA THR A 113 6.03 0.49 -4.29
C THR A 113 4.64 0.70 -3.71
N ASP A 114 3.96 -0.38 -3.34
CA ASP A 114 2.84 -0.29 -2.40
C ASP A 114 3.36 0.11 -1.01
N GLN A 115 2.73 1.10 -0.38
CA GLN A 115 3.08 1.56 0.97
C GLN A 115 2.77 0.50 2.05
N MET A 116 1.89 -0.45 1.78
CA MET A 116 1.51 -1.54 2.68
C MET A 116 2.37 -2.81 2.53
N TRP A 117 3.47 -2.76 1.78
CA TRP A 117 4.46 -3.84 1.76
C TRP A 117 5.44 -3.75 2.93
N GLY A 118 5.95 -4.89 3.39
CA GLY A 118 7.05 -4.97 4.36
C GLY A 118 8.37 -4.42 3.80
N THR A 119 9.30 -4.05 4.68
CA THR A 119 10.54 -3.33 4.28
C THR A 119 11.38 -4.10 3.28
N VAL A 120 11.57 -5.41 3.48
CA VAL A 120 12.34 -6.24 2.55
C VAL A 120 11.71 -6.27 1.16
N ASN A 121 10.39 -6.44 1.07
CA ASN A 121 9.67 -6.46 -0.20
C ASN A 121 9.78 -5.12 -0.94
N ARG A 122 9.67 -3.99 -0.23
CA ARG A 122 9.88 -2.66 -0.82
C ARG A 122 11.31 -2.50 -1.35
N GLN A 123 12.31 -2.86 -0.55
CA GLN A 123 13.72 -2.76 -0.95
C GLN A 123 14.04 -3.65 -2.14
N TYR A 124 13.59 -4.89 -2.12
CA TYR A 124 13.75 -5.84 -3.23
C TYR A 124 13.15 -5.26 -4.51
N HIS A 125 11.90 -4.80 -4.47
CA HIS A 125 11.25 -4.23 -5.65
C HIS A 125 11.97 -2.99 -6.20
N LEU A 126 12.45 -2.10 -5.33
CA LEU A 126 13.18 -0.90 -5.75
C LEU A 126 14.55 -1.25 -6.34
N MET A 127 15.24 -2.24 -5.78
CA MET A 127 16.51 -2.71 -6.31
C MET A 127 16.31 -3.35 -7.69
N GLU A 128 15.32 -4.23 -7.84
CA GLU A 128 15.05 -4.94 -9.09
C GLU A 128 14.52 -4.03 -10.20
N SER A 129 13.64 -3.08 -9.87
CA SER A 129 12.96 -2.27 -10.89
C SER A 129 13.57 -0.88 -11.11
N LYS A 130 14.28 -0.33 -10.12
CA LYS A 130 14.81 1.04 -10.13
C LYS A 130 16.30 1.12 -9.76
N TYR A 131 16.95 0.00 -9.47
CA TYR A 131 18.39 -0.09 -9.25
C TYR A 131 18.93 0.76 -8.09
N PHE A 132 18.15 0.96 -7.04
CA PHE A 132 18.61 1.67 -5.84
C PHE A 132 18.06 1.07 -4.54
N THR A 133 18.79 1.31 -3.45
CA THR A 133 18.38 1.00 -2.07
C THR A 133 17.75 2.23 -1.44
N CYS A 134 16.51 2.13 -0.93
CA CYS A 134 15.84 3.26 -0.29
C CYS A 134 16.38 3.53 1.11
N THR A 135 16.64 4.80 1.42
CA THR A 135 17.14 5.26 2.72
C THR A 135 16.21 6.29 3.39
N CYS A 136 14.93 6.35 2.99
CA CYS A 136 13.93 7.22 3.61
C CYS A 136 13.80 6.96 5.12
N SER A 137 13.12 7.85 5.84
CA SER A 137 12.95 7.76 7.29
C SER A 137 12.38 6.41 7.75
N ARG A 138 11.40 5.87 7.02
CA ARG A 138 10.81 4.55 7.31
C ARG A 138 11.78 3.40 7.09
N CYS A 139 12.54 3.41 6.00
CA CYS A 139 13.51 2.34 5.71
C CYS A 139 14.74 2.39 6.62
N SER A 140 15.13 3.60 7.06
CA SER A 140 16.27 3.80 7.96
C SER A 140 15.95 3.48 9.42
N ASP A 141 14.67 3.39 9.80
CA ASP A 141 14.22 2.97 11.11
C ASP A 141 13.83 1.48 11.13
N PRO A 142 14.54 0.61 11.87
CA PRO A 142 14.19 -0.81 12.03
C PRO A 142 12.78 -1.05 12.57
N ARG A 143 12.19 -0.07 13.28
CA ARG A 143 10.82 -0.13 13.81
C ARG A 143 9.78 0.40 12.83
N GLU A 144 10.18 0.83 11.63
CA GLU A 144 9.31 1.42 10.61
C GLU A 144 8.42 2.54 11.15
N LEU A 145 9.04 3.58 11.71
CA LEU A 145 8.35 4.72 12.35
C LEU A 145 7.52 4.27 13.58
N GLY A 146 8.03 3.27 14.30
CA GLY A 146 7.36 2.67 15.46
C GLY A 146 6.17 1.77 15.13
N THR A 147 5.82 1.57 13.86
CA THR A 147 4.69 0.71 13.47
C THR A 147 4.96 -0.77 13.66
N MET A 148 6.23 -1.19 13.66
CA MET A 148 6.66 -2.59 13.75
C MET A 148 6.09 -3.44 12.60
N PHE A 149 5.96 -2.84 11.42
CA PHE A 149 5.19 -3.38 10.30
C PHE A 149 5.77 -4.65 9.65
N SER A 150 7.07 -4.89 9.80
CA SER A 150 7.73 -6.15 9.40
C SER A 150 8.23 -6.98 10.58
N ALA A 151 7.84 -6.65 11.82
CA ALA A 151 8.47 -7.22 13.02
C ALA A 151 8.00 -8.65 13.33
N VAL A 152 8.95 -9.55 13.57
CA VAL A 152 8.71 -10.96 13.92
C VAL A 152 9.03 -11.18 15.40
N ARG A 153 8.15 -11.82 16.17
CA ARG A 153 8.38 -12.05 17.60
C ARG A 153 9.59 -12.95 17.79
N CYS A 154 10.52 -12.54 18.64
CA CYS A 154 11.76 -13.29 18.86
C CYS A 154 11.47 -14.66 19.46
N ASN A 155 11.91 -15.72 18.78
CA ASN A 155 11.73 -17.10 19.25
C ASN A 155 12.61 -17.46 20.46
N ARG A 156 13.69 -16.70 20.71
CA ARG A 156 14.60 -16.89 21.85
C ARG A 156 14.05 -16.31 23.14
N CYS A 157 13.82 -14.99 23.20
CA CYS A 157 13.40 -14.32 24.44
C CYS A 157 11.88 -14.20 24.59
N ARG A 158 11.11 -14.32 23.50
CA ARG A 158 9.65 -14.15 23.42
C ARG A 158 9.10 -12.78 23.88
N LYS A 159 9.99 -11.85 24.26
CA LYS A 159 9.65 -10.49 24.73
C LYS A 159 9.88 -9.43 23.66
N GLY A 160 11.03 -9.48 22.98
CA GLY A 160 11.38 -8.56 21.88
C GLY A 160 10.97 -9.07 20.51
N TYR A 161 11.27 -8.27 19.50
CA TYR A 161 11.01 -8.55 18.09
C TYR A 161 12.29 -8.52 17.28
N LEU A 162 12.43 -9.46 16.35
CA LEU A 162 13.40 -9.43 15.26
C LEU A 162 12.98 -8.33 14.27
N LEU A 163 13.85 -7.34 14.12
CA LEU A 163 13.66 -6.16 13.28
C LEU A 163 14.68 -6.15 12.15
N TYR A 164 14.28 -5.66 10.98
CA TYR A 164 15.15 -5.56 9.83
C TYR A 164 16.07 -4.35 9.97
N HIS A 165 17.39 -4.57 9.92
CA HIS A 165 18.37 -3.50 9.96
C HIS A 165 19.02 -3.32 8.59
N MET A 166 18.83 -2.14 8.00
CA MET A 166 19.53 -1.75 6.78
C MET A 166 21.06 -1.81 6.98
N GLY A 167 21.77 -2.28 5.95
CA GLY A 167 23.22 -2.25 5.90
C GLY A 167 23.73 -0.80 5.82
N LYS A 168 24.97 -0.57 6.26
CA LYS A 168 25.60 0.77 6.17
C LYS A 168 26.04 1.16 4.75
N ASN A 169 26.01 0.23 3.78
CA ASN A 169 26.47 0.45 2.41
C ASN A 169 25.33 0.25 1.41
N ASN A 170 25.29 1.10 0.38
CA ASN A 170 24.25 1.17 -0.65
C ASN A 170 24.17 -0.05 -1.57
N ASP A 171 25.18 -0.93 -1.58
CA ASP A 171 25.32 -2.02 -2.54
C ASP A 171 24.69 -3.35 -2.08
N THR A 172 24.01 -3.39 -0.92
CA THR A 172 23.27 -4.58 -0.51
C THR A 172 22.16 -4.24 0.50
N PRO A 173 20.89 -4.58 0.22
CA PRO A 173 19.82 -4.53 1.21
C PRO A 173 20.27 -5.27 2.48
N GLY A 174 19.98 -4.69 3.66
CA GLY A 174 20.48 -5.12 4.96
C GLY A 174 20.49 -6.64 5.17
N LYS A 175 21.58 -7.16 5.74
CA LYS A 175 21.86 -8.61 5.83
C LYS A 175 21.29 -9.31 7.07
N LYS A 176 20.70 -8.57 8.02
CA LYS A 176 20.42 -9.13 9.35
C LYS A 176 19.15 -8.60 9.98
N TRP A 177 18.45 -9.53 10.61
CA TRP A 177 17.34 -9.29 11.51
C TRP A 177 17.86 -9.38 12.94
N LYS A 178 17.66 -8.34 13.75
CA LYS A 178 18.17 -8.30 15.12
C LYS A 178 17.03 -8.13 16.11
N CYS A 179 17.08 -8.86 17.21
CA CYS A 179 16.11 -8.72 18.27
C CYS A 179 16.35 -7.44 19.05
N ASP A 180 15.30 -6.69 19.36
CA ASP A 180 15.38 -5.47 20.17
C ASP A 180 15.33 -5.72 21.69
N GLY A 181 15.26 -6.99 22.12
CA GLY A 181 15.20 -7.38 23.54
C GLY A 181 16.22 -8.43 23.97
N CYS A 182 17.06 -8.96 23.08
CA CYS A 182 18.16 -9.90 23.39
C CYS A 182 19.13 -10.01 22.20
N ASP A 183 20.23 -10.75 22.37
CA ASP A 183 21.27 -10.92 21.33
C ASP A 183 20.93 -11.95 20.23
N ASN A 184 19.64 -12.19 19.96
CA ASN A 184 19.22 -13.09 18.89
C ASN A 184 19.28 -12.36 17.54
N GLU A 185 19.92 -12.96 16.55
CA GLU A 185 20.00 -12.46 15.18
C GLU A 185 19.62 -13.57 14.20
N TRP A 186 18.90 -13.22 13.14
CA TRP A 186 18.58 -14.10 12.01
C TRP A 186 19.16 -13.52 10.71
N SER A 187 19.51 -14.40 9.77
CA SER A 187 19.85 -14.03 8.40
C SER A 187 18.60 -13.68 7.57
N ASN A 188 18.78 -13.13 6.38
CA ASN A 188 17.66 -12.88 5.48
C ASN A 188 17.05 -14.19 4.98
N GLU A 189 17.88 -15.19 4.66
CA GLU A 189 17.45 -16.50 4.17
C GLU A 189 16.60 -17.22 5.22
N GLU A 190 17.00 -17.16 6.50
CA GLU A 190 16.20 -17.69 7.61
C GLU A 190 14.84 -17.00 7.72
N MET A 191 14.82 -15.67 7.54
CA MET A 191 13.59 -14.89 7.61
C MET A 191 12.68 -15.11 6.40
N GLU A 192 13.24 -15.22 5.20
CA GLU A 192 12.52 -15.50 3.96
C GLU A 192 11.81 -16.85 4.05
N LEU A 193 12.52 -17.91 4.44
CA LEU A 193 11.93 -19.23 4.66
C LEU A 193 10.84 -19.23 5.75
N PHE A 194 10.97 -18.36 6.75
CA PHE A 194 9.95 -18.18 7.78
C PHE A 194 8.71 -17.46 7.24
N MET A 195 8.90 -16.36 6.51
CA MET A 195 7.83 -15.56 5.91
C MET A 195 7.09 -16.35 4.81
N GLU A 196 7.80 -17.13 4.00
CA GLU A 196 7.23 -18.02 2.97
C GLU A 196 6.24 -19.00 3.59
N LYS A 197 6.61 -19.68 4.67
CA LYS A 197 5.71 -20.61 5.39
C LYS A 197 4.46 -19.95 5.96
N ILE A 198 4.53 -18.66 6.31
CA ILE A 198 3.35 -17.90 6.76
C ILE A 198 2.50 -17.53 5.54
N GLY A 199 3.12 -17.05 4.46
CA GLY A 199 2.45 -16.75 3.20
C GLY A 199 1.70 -17.95 2.62
N GLU A 200 2.31 -19.13 2.60
CA GLU A 200 1.67 -20.39 2.18
C GLU A 200 0.41 -20.72 2.99
N ARG A 201 0.39 -20.40 4.28
CA ARG A 201 -0.78 -20.60 5.14
C ARG A 201 -1.88 -19.61 4.81
N LEU A 202 -1.51 -18.35 4.55
CA LEU A 202 -2.44 -17.31 4.17
C LEU A 202 -3.13 -17.62 2.83
N ILE A 203 -2.37 -18.04 1.81
CA ILE A 203 -2.88 -18.38 0.48
C ILE A 203 -3.91 -19.53 0.51
N ARG A 204 -3.85 -20.41 1.52
CA ARG A 204 -4.81 -21.51 1.69
C ARG A 204 -6.17 -21.07 2.23
N ILE A 205 -6.28 -19.84 2.73
CA ILE A 205 -7.54 -19.31 3.26
C ILE A 205 -8.37 -18.79 2.09
N PRO A 206 -9.58 -19.32 1.84
CA PRO A 206 -10.43 -18.84 0.76
C PRO A 206 -10.72 -17.33 0.87
N ARG A 207 -10.83 -16.65 -0.28
CA ARG A 207 -11.19 -15.23 -0.31
C ARG A 207 -12.55 -15.02 0.36
N GLY A 208 -12.59 -14.14 1.35
CA GLY A 208 -13.80 -13.82 2.11
C GLY A 208 -14.10 -14.75 3.29
N ASP A 209 -13.23 -15.73 3.58
CA ASP A 209 -13.35 -16.59 4.77
C ASP A 209 -12.90 -15.84 6.05
N VAL A 210 -13.81 -15.01 6.59
CA VAL A 210 -13.57 -14.24 7.82
C VAL A 210 -13.21 -15.12 9.03
N PRO A 211 -13.89 -16.25 9.30
CA PRO A 211 -13.46 -17.18 10.35
C PRO A 211 -12.03 -17.70 10.14
N GLY A 212 -11.66 -18.05 8.91
CA GLY A 212 -10.30 -18.47 8.57
C GLY A 212 -9.26 -17.37 8.80
N TYR A 213 -9.60 -16.13 8.43
CA TYR A 213 -8.80 -14.94 8.68
C TYR A 213 -8.58 -14.66 10.17
N GLU A 214 -9.63 -14.74 10.99
CA GLU A 214 -9.51 -14.57 12.44
C GLU A 214 -8.64 -15.66 13.08
N ALA A 215 -8.85 -16.92 12.69
CA ALA A 215 -8.01 -18.03 13.16
C ALA A 215 -6.54 -17.85 12.74
N PHE A 216 -6.28 -17.27 11.57
CA PHE A 216 -4.93 -16.92 11.13
C PHE A 216 -4.31 -15.85 12.02
N ILE A 217 -5.03 -14.76 12.32
CA ILE A 217 -4.57 -13.67 13.18
C ILE A 217 -4.22 -14.19 14.58
N GLU A 218 -5.14 -14.95 15.20
CA GLU A 218 -4.94 -15.53 16.54
C GLU A 218 -3.67 -16.40 16.58
N LYS A 219 -3.49 -17.26 15.58
CA LYS A 219 -2.32 -18.14 15.49
C LYS A 219 -1.03 -17.37 15.21
N GLN A 220 -1.06 -16.38 14.32
CA GLN A 220 0.14 -15.64 13.91
C GLN A 220 0.56 -14.59 14.93
N ASN A 221 -0.33 -14.04 15.78
CA ASN A 221 0.03 -13.08 16.83
C ASN A 221 1.04 -13.63 17.86
N HIS A 222 1.18 -14.95 17.96
CA HIS A 222 2.22 -15.61 18.75
C HIS A 222 3.63 -15.46 18.16
N VAL A 223 3.75 -15.25 16.85
CA VAL A 223 5.04 -15.22 16.13
C VAL A 223 5.28 -13.93 15.35
N LEU A 224 4.26 -13.12 15.10
CA LEU A 224 4.33 -11.83 14.43
C LEU A 224 3.96 -10.70 15.39
N HIS A 225 4.43 -9.48 15.10
CA HIS A 225 3.88 -8.30 15.72
C HIS A 225 2.41 -8.13 15.26
N PRO A 226 1.51 -7.65 16.12
CA PRO A 226 0.13 -7.43 15.73
C PRO A 226 -0.06 -6.50 14.51
N ASN A 227 0.85 -5.54 14.27
CA ASN A 227 0.85 -4.67 13.08
C ASN A 227 1.63 -5.24 11.88
N HIS A 228 2.07 -6.50 11.93
CA HIS A 228 2.84 -7.09 10.85
C HIS A 228 2.02 -7.10 9.54
N PHE A 229 2.64 -6.87 8.39
CA PHE A 229 1.95 -6.72 7.10
C PHE A 229 1.00 -7.89 6.76
N PHE A 230 1.36 -9.15 7.06
CA PHE A 230 0.41 -10.28 6.93
C PHE A 230 -0.84 -10.17 7.80
N ILE A 231 -0.71 -9.66 9.03
CA ILE A 231 -1.88 -9.42 9.89
C ILE A 231 -2.72 -8.30 9.30
N VAL A 232 -2.09 -7.21 8.87
CA VAL A 232 -2.75 -6.05 8.26
C VAL A 232 -3.49 -6.43 6.98
N GLU A 233 -2.91 -7.27 6.13
CA GLU A 233 -3.53 -7.77 4.91
C GLU A 233 -4.84 -8.52 5.19
N VAL A 234 -4.81 -9.41 6.19
CA VAL A 234 -5.96 -10.20 6.63
C VAL A 234 -6.99 -9.33 7.35
N THR A 235 -6.55 -8.43 8.22
CA THR A 235 -7.40 -7.44 8.89
C THR A 235 -8.14 -6.57 7.87
N ARG A 236 -7.46 -6.13 6.80
CA ARG A 236 -8.10 -5.41 5.70
C ARG A 236 -9.17 -6.25 5.02
N ALA A 237 -8.88 -7.52 4.70
CA ALA A 237 -9.86 -8.41 4.08
C ALA A 237 -11.11 -8.64 4.96
N ILE A 238 -10.94 -8.70 6.28
CA ILE A 238 -12.06 -8.73 7.25
C ILE A 238 -12.85 -7.42 7.21
N CYS A 239 -12.19 -6.26 7.18
CA CYS A 239 -12.86 -4.97 7.12
C CYS A 239 -13.58 -4.74 5.78
N GLU A 240 -13.16 -5.39 4.69
CA GLU A 240 -13.76 -5.31 3.35
C GLU A 240 -14.91 -6.31 3.12
N SER A 241 -15.08 -7.34 3.96
CA SER A 241 -16.13 -8.34 3.78
C SER A 241 -17.54 -7.79 4.07
N ASP A 242 -18.60 -8.47 3.67
CA ASP A 242 -19.97 -8.02 4.01
C ASP A 242 -20.15 -7.96 5.55
N LEU A 243 -20.74 -6.87 6.06
CA LEU A 243 -21.07 -6.71 7.48
C LEU A 243 -22.08 -7.79 7.94
N ASN A 244 -23.05 -8.13 7.09
CA ASN A 244 -24.15 -9.02 7.44
C ASN A 244 -23.80 -10.51 7.28
N ALA A 245 -22.81 -10.85 6.47
CA ALA A 245 -22.53 -12.24 6.11
C ALA A 245 -21.60 -12.97 7.09
N THR A 246 -20.95 -12.26 8.01
CA THR A 246 -19.75 -12.77 8.70
C THR A 246 -20.01 -13.24 10.12
N GLY A 247 -21.16 -12.89 10.72
CA GLY A 247 -21.47 -13.20 12.13
C GLY A 247 -20.44 -12.64 13.13
N MET A 248 -19.59 -11.72 12.67
CA MET A 248 -18.51 -11.12 13.44
C MET A 248 -19.08 -10.04 14.35
N ASP A 249 -18.58 -10.00 15.58
CA ASP A 249 -18.87 -8.93 16.53
C ASP A 249 -18.44 -7.57 15.95
N LEU A 250 -19.38 -6.60 15.92
CA LEU A 250 -19.16 -5.28 15.35
C LEU A 250 -18.02 -4.54 16.04
N HIS A 251 -17.88 -4.70 17.36
CA HIS A 251 -16.83 -4.04 18.13
C HIS A 251 -15.43 -4.58 17.79
N ARG A 252 -15.29 -5.90 17.63
CA ARG A 252 -14.03 -6.49 17.13
C ARG A 252 -13.66 -5.98 15.74
N ARG A 253 -14.64 -5.77 14.87
CA ARG A 253 -14.42 -5.21 13.53
C ARG A 253 -14.08 -3.71 13.58
N GLU A 254 -14.62 -2.98 14.54
CA GLU A 254 -14.31 -1.58 14.81
C GLU A 254 -12.84 -1.42 15.20
N ASP A 255 -12.36 -2.25 16.13
CA ASP A 255 -10.96 -2.28 16.54
C ASP A 255 -10.02 -2.48 15.34
N HIS A 256 -10.37 -3.40 14.43
CA HIS A 256 -9.63 -3.63 13.20
C HIS A 256 -9.61 -2.39 12.30
N CYS A 257 -10.76 -1.78 12.02
CA CYS A 257 -10.85 -0.56 11.21
C CYS A 257 -10.01 0.58 11.81
N ARG A 258 -10.13 0.81 13.12
CA ARG A 258 -9.36 1.84 13.84
C ARG A 258 -7.87 1.58 13.81
N ARG A 259 -7.46 0.32 13.95
CA ARG A 259 -6.06 -0.08 13.83
C ARG A 259 -5.51 0.20 12.43
N LEU A 260 -6.24 -0.17 11.38
CA LEU A 260 -5.85 0.09 9.98
C LEU A 260 -5.68 1.60 9.73
N LEU A 261 -6.63 2.41 10.20
CA LEU A 261 -6.53 3.87 10.16
C LEU A 261 -5.31 4.41 10.90
N SER A 262 -5.00 3.86 12.09
CA SER A 262 -3.83 4.29 12.87
C SER A 262 -2.51 4.03 12.12
N LEU A 263 -2.41 2.90 11.41
CA LEU A 263 -1.27 2.56 10.57
C LEU A 263 -1.21 3.43 9.31
N ALA A 264 -2.35 3.64 8.65
CA ALA A 264 -2.44 4.49 7.46
C ALA A 264 -2.03 5.94 7.76
N ASN A 265 -2.36 6.47 8.94
CA ASN A 265 -1.92 7.80 9.38
C ASN A 265 -0.39 7.95 9.48
N ILE A 266 0.35 6.85 9.62
CA ILE A 266 1.81 6.86 9.71
C ILE A 266 2.45 6.49 8.35
N LEU A 267 1.93 5.46 7.70
CA LEU A 267 2.56 4.86 6.49
C LEU A 267 2.10 5.51 5.18
N CYS A 268 0.89 6.06 5.14
CA CYS A 268 0.32 6.74 3.98
C CYS A 268 -0.49 7.98 4.43
N PRO A 269 0.18 8.97 5.05
CA PRO A 269 -0.48 10.12 5.65
C PRO A 269 -1.16 11.00 4.60
N GLY A 270 -2.16 11.77 5.06
CA GLY A 270 -2.81 12.76 4.21
C GLY A 270 -3.96 12.19 3.36
N LEU A 271 -4.33 12.87 2.28
CA LEU A 271 -5.47 12.49 1.43
C LEU A 271 -5.16 11.29 0.52
N THR A 272 -4.98 10.11 1.12
CA THR A 272 -4.60 8.86 0.44
C THR A 272 -5.78 7.89 0.31
N MET A 273 -5.70 7.00 -0.68
CA MET A 273 -6.73 6.01 -0.94
C MET A 273 -6.95 5.07 0.24
N ALA A 274 -5.87 4.59 0.86
CA ALA A 274 -5.96 3.71 2.03
C ALA A 274 -6.73 4.34 3.18
N ARG A 275 -6.46 5.62 3.51
CA ARG A 275 -7.22 6.35 4.53
C ARG A 275 -8.68 6.51 4.13
N GLY A 276 -8.95 6.81 2.86
CA GLY A 276 -10.31 6.91 2.33
C GLY A 276 -11.13 5.63 2.52
N ILE A 277 -10.57 4.49 2.14
CA ILE A 277 -11.22 3.17 2.25
C ILE A 277 -11.47 2.81 3.72
N HIS A 278 -10.46 2.95 4.58
CA HIS A 278 -10.62 2.58 6.00
C HIS A 278 -11.57 3.53 6.74
N SER A 279 -11.60 4.81 6.37
CA SER A 279 -12.59 5.75 6.90
C SER A 279 -14.01 5.41 6.46
N TYR A 280 -14.22 5.00 5.20
CA TYR A 280 -15.52 4.53 4.72
C TYR A 280 -15.97 3.26 5.46
N GLN A 281 -15.07 2.29 5.64
CA GLN A 281 -15.37 1.06 6.38
C GLN A 281 -15.77 1.34 7.84
N LEU A 282 -15.08 2.26 8.51
CA LEU A 282 -15.41 2.65 9.88
C LEU A 282 -16.73 3.42 9.93
N GLU A 283 -17.00 4.29 8.97
CA GLU A 283 -18.30 4.97 8.85
C GLU A 283 -19.45 3.96 8.73
N ALA A 284 -19.40 3.06 7.76
CA ALA A 284 -20.45 2.07 7.52
C ALA A 284 -20.71 1.20 8.77
N LEU A 285 -19.65 0.84 9.49
CA LEU A 285 -19.74 0.06 10.72
C LEU A 285 -20.43 0.85 11.85
N LEU A 286 -20.01 2.10 12.11
CA LEU A 286 -20.59 2.95 13.14
C LEU A 286 -22.07 3.28 12.83
N SER A 287 -22.38 3.45 11.54
CA SER A 287 -23.74 3.63 11.04
C SER A 287 -24.63 2.42 11.32
N ALA A 288 -24.10 1.20 11.11
CA ALA A 288 -24.79 -0.04 11.43
C ALA A 288 -24.97 -0.23 12.95
N GLU A 289 -23.94 0.03 13.76
CA GLU A 289 -24.06 -0.06 15.22
C GLU A 289 -25.12 0.92 15.74
N ALA A 290 -25.20 2.14 15.18
CA ALA A 290 -26.20 3.12 15.56
C ALA A 290 -27.65 2.66 15.27
N GLU A 291 -27.86 1.73 14.35
CA GLU A 291 -29.18 1.13 14.08
C GLU A 291 -29.58 0.08 15.12
N GLU A 292 -28.60 -0.58 15.72
CA GLU A 292 -28.80 -1.58 16.79
C GLU A 292 -28.98 -0.94 18.17
N VAL A 293 -28.58 0.33 18.36
CA VAL A 293 -28.77 1.06 19.61
C VAL A 293 -30.26 1.24 19.91
N LYS A 294 -30.66 0.87 21.14
CA LYS A 294 -32.04 1.00 21.62
C LYS A 294 -32.48 2.47 21.61
N GLU A 295 -33.76 2.70 21.32
CA GLU A 295 -34.35 4.04 21.26
C GLU A 295 -34.23 4.84 22.58
N GLU A 296 -34.05 4.15 23.71
CA GLU A 296 -33.83 4.75 25.03
C GLU A 296 -32.42 5.35 25.19
N GLU A 297 -31.45 4.87 24.41
CA GLU A 297 -30.03 5.27 24.46
C GLU A 297 -29.71 6.36 23.42
N LYS A 298 -30.53 7.41 23.37
CA LYS A 298 -30.46 8.48 22.36
C LYS A 298 -29.06 9.11 22.25
N ASP A 299 -28.39 9.34 23.38
CA ASP A 299 -27.06 9.97 23.42
C ASP A 299 -25.99 9.09 22.78
N LYS A 300 -26.04 7.76 23.04
CA LYS A 300 -25.12 6.80 22.42
C LYS A 300 -25.32 6.76 20.91
N LYS A 301 -26.59 6.69 20.47
CA LYS A 301 -26.95 6.69 19.05
C LYS A 301 -26.48 7.95 18.34
N LEU A 302 -26.67 9.12 18.96
CA LEU A 302 -26.19 10.39 18.43
C LEU A 302 -24.66 10.44 18.34
N GLN A 303 -23.93 9.94 19.35
CA GLN A 303 -22.47 9.91 19.34
C GLN A 303 -21.93 9.06 18.18
N LEU A 304 -22.49 7.86 17.98
CA LEU A 304 -22.11 6.98 16.86
C LEU A 304 -22.37 7.66 15.51
N LEU A 305 -23.53 8.28 15.31
CA LEU A 305 -23.87 8.97 14.06
C LEU A 305 -22.95 10.16 13.76
N LEU A 306 -22.58 10.93 14.79
CA LEU A 306 -21.63 12.03 14.65
C LEU A 306 -20.24 11.54 14.26
N GLU A 307 -19.77 10.45 14.86
CA GLU A 307 -18.48 9.86 14.51
C GLU A 307 -18.50 9.24 13.11
N ALA A 308 -19.57 8.52 12.75
CA ALA A 308 -19.79 7.99 11.41
C ALA A 308 -19.73 9.10 10.37
N THR A 309 -20.43 10.22 10.61
CA THR A 309 -20.40 11.39 9.72
C THR A 309 -18.98 11.94 9.55
N LYS A 310 -18.23 12.08 10.64
CA LYS A 310 -16.82 12.53 10.59
C LYS A 310 -15.96 11.59 9.75
N MET A 311 -16.14 10.28 9.90
CA MET A 311 -15.40 9.29 9.11
C MET A 311 -15.81 9.32 7.64
N GLY A 312 -17.11 9.44 7.33
CA GLY A 312 -17.60 9.59 5.97
C GLY A 312 -17.11 10.86 5.27
N GLU A 313 -17.00 11.97 6.00
CA GLU A 313 -16.41 13.21 5.47
C GLU A 313 -14.91 13.05 5.14
N GLU A 314 -14.15 12.40 6.01
CA GLU A 314 -12.73 12.11 5.76
C GLU A 314 -12.55 11.17 4.56
N ALA A 315 -13.38 10.12 4.49
CA ALA A 315 -13.42 9.21 3.35
C ALA A 315 -13.69 9.96 2.05
N LYS A 316 -14.70 10.86 2.06
CA LYS A 316 -15.06 11.67 0.91
C LYS A 316 -13.90 12.54 0.47
N ARG A 317 -13.22 13.23 1.38
CA ARG A 317 -12.07 14.09 1.06
C ARG A 317 -10.91 13.30 0.43
N CYS A 318 -10.64 12.09 0.92
CA CYS A 318 -9.60 11.23 0.39
C CYS A 318 -9.93 10.70 -1.02
N LEU A 319 -11.21 10.45 -1.30
CA LEU A 319 -11.69 9.80 -2.53
C LEU A 319 -12.18 10.79 -3.61
N GLU A 320 -12.51 12.03 -3.25
CA GLU A 320 -13.09 13.06 -4.15
C GLU A 320 -12.28 13.33 -5.41
N ASN A 321 -10.96 13.20 -5.32
CA ASN A 321 -10.04 13.49 -6.41
C ASN A 321 -9.74 12.29 -7.33
N LYS A 322 -10.37 11.12 -7.10
CA LYS A 322 -10.14 9.89 -7.87
C LYS A 322 -11.15 9.82 -9.03
N HIS A 323 -10.67 10.04 -10.26
CA HIS A 323 -11.52 10.11 -11.44
C HIS A 323 -11.90 8.71 -11.98
N SER A 324 -13.19 8.41 -11.84
CA SER A 324 -14.14 7.94 -12.85
C SER A 324 -13.86 6.73 -13.77
N ASN A 325 -12.85 5.87 -13.51
CA ASN A 325 -12.77 4.48 -14.01
C ASN A 325 -11.95 3.52 -13.10
N GLY A 326 -11.58 3.92 -11.89
CA GLY A 326 -10.98 3.01 -10.91
C GLY A 326 -12.03 2.10 -10.25
N PRO A 327 -11.64 0.95 -9.66
CA PRO A 327 -12.56 0.04 -8.97
C PRO A 327 -13.33 0.72 -7.81
N ASP A 328 -12.87 1.88 -7.34
CA ASP A 328 -13.39 2.59 -6.17
C ASP A 328 -14.34 3.76 -6.49
N VAL A 329 -14.56 4.06 -7.77
CA VAL A 329 -15.55 5.06 -8.21
C VAL A 329 -16.96 4.73 -7.70
N PRO A 330 -17.41 3.46 -7.69
CA PRO A 330 -18.65 3.09 -7.04
C PRO A 330 -18.69 3.44 -5.55
N ILE A 331 -17.58 3.24 -4.81
CA ILE A 331 -17.48 3.54 -3.37
C ILE A 331 -17.72 5.02 -3.11
N PHE A 332 -17.11 5.91 -3.91
CA PHE A 332 -17.31 7.36 -3.73
C PHE A 332 -18.76 7.78 -3.93
N HIS A 333 -19.45 7.23 -4.93
CA HIS A 333 -20.86 7.57 -5.19
C HIS A 333 -21.80 7.02 -4.12
N ILE A 334 -21.56 5.80 -3.63
CA ILE A 334 -22.31 5.19 -2.53
C ILE A 334 -22.14 6.06 -1.26
N LEU A 335 -20.90 6.38 -0.92
CA LEU A 335 -20.56 7.21 0.24
C LEU A 335 -21.25 8.58 0.21
N GLN A 336 -21.40 9.21 -0.96
CA GLN A 336 -22.09 10.49 -1.06
C GLN A 336 -23.57 10.41 -0.68
N GLU A 337 -24.23 9.30 -0.98
CA GLU A 337 -25.63 9.09 -0.64
C GLU A 337 -25.77 8.70 0.83
N ASP A 338 -24.88 7.84 1.34
CA ASP A 338 -24.84 7.44 2.74
C ASP A 338 -24.64 8.66 3.66
N LEU A 339 -23.74 9.59 3.28
CA LEU A 339 -23.50 10.81 4.05
C LEU A 339 -24.75 11.72 4.11
N LYS A 340 -25.54 11.81 3.03
CA LYS A 340 -26.80 12.57 3.05
C LYS A 340 -27.81 11.91 3.99
N ASN A 341 -27.91 10.58 3.95
CA ASN A 341 -28.79 9.82 4.80
C ASN A 341 -28.42 9.98 6.29
N LEU A 342 -27.12 9.96 6.61
CA LEU A 342 -26.61 10.23 7.96
C LEU A 342 -26.97 11.62 8.47
N LEU A 343 -26.72 12.66 7.66
CA LEU A 343 -27.06 14.03 8.02
C LEU A 343 -28.57 14.21 8.25
N HIS A 344 -29.40 13.55 7.43
CA HIS A 344 -30.84 13.54 7.64
C HIS A 344 -31.21 12.85 8.96
N ARG A 345 -30.65 11.69 9.28
CA ARG A 345 -30.87 10.97 10.54
C ARG A 345 -30.50 11.81 11.77
N ILE A 346 -29.37 12.51 11.73
CA ILE A 346 -28.94 13.44 12.80
C ILE A 346 -29.97 14.56 12.97
N SER A 347 -30.44 15.15 11.87
CA SER A 347 -31.45 16.22 11.93
C SER A 347 -32.77 15.77 12.56
N LEU A 348 -33.20 14.53 12.30
CA LEU A 348 -34.39 13.93 12.93
C LEU A 348 -34.19 13.73 14.42
N HIS A 349 -33.02 13.24 14.85
CA HIS A 349 -32.69 13.10 16.28
C HIS A 349 -32.64 14.44 17.00
N GLN A 350 -32.04 15.47 16.40
CA GLN A 350 -31.99 16.81 16.98
C GLN A 350 -33.37 17.49 17.05
N SER A 351 -34.32 17.08 16.20
CA SER A 351 -35.70 17.61 16.19
C SER A 351 -36.65 16.85 17.13
N SER A 352 -36.21 15.74 17.73
CA SER A 352 -37.01 14.84 18.59
C SER A 352 -36.52 14.80 20.05
N VAL A 353 -35.66 15.76 20.41
CA VAL A 353 -35.26 16.19 21.75
C VAL A 353 -35.84 17.58 21.97
#